data_AF-A0A1G4PLV8-F1
#
_entry.id   AF-A0A1G4PLV8-F1
#
_cell.length_a   1.000
_cell.length_b   1.000
_cell.length_c   1.000
_cell.angle_alpha   90.00
_cell.angle_beta   90.00
_cell.angle_gamma   90.00
#
_symmetry.space_group_name_H-M   'P 1'
#
loop_
_entity.id
_entity.type
_entity.pdbx_description
1 polymer ?
#
loop_
_entity_poly.entity_id
_entity_poly.type
_entity_poly.pdbx_seq_one_letter_code
_entity_poly.pdbx_strand_id
1 'polypeptide(L)'
;MWYLIFGGLLVFVGFYLIIKCLLSRKKGIHMDAQLVGFSEERGTQYPLFRFSYEGEELTISGGVPADPAKFKHEVGESVRIIFNPSNRKFVDIEGSATEYLYGIGSIIGGAVLIVIQLMKMGVIG
;
A
#
# COMPACT_ATOMS: atom_id res chain seq x y z
N MET A 1 24.55 -2.66 -17.53
CA MET A 1 23.43 -3.59 -17.75
C MET A 1 22.55 -3.76 -16.51
N TRP A 2 23.10 -4.13 -15.35
CA TRP A 2 22.33 -4.29 -14.10
C TRP A 2 21.47 -3.10 -13.68
N TYR A 3 21.96 -1.85 -13.85
CA TYR A 3 21.18 -0.65 -13.54
C TYR A 3 19.94 -0.45 -14.41
N LEU A 4 19.99 -0.87 -15.70
CA LEU A 4 18.81 -0.81 -16.58
C LEU A 4 17.77 -1.86 -16.18
N ILE A 5 18.21 -3.06 -15.82
CA ILE A 5 17.33 -4.15 -15.37
C ILE A 5 16.68 -3.78 -14.04
N PHE A 6 17.47 -3.33 -13.06
CA PHE A 6 16.96 -2.95 -11.74
C PHE A 6 16.09 -1.69 -11.81
N GLY A 7 16.49 -0.69 -12.60
CA GLY A 7 15.70 0.50 -12.84
C GLY A 7 14.37 0.19 -13.53
N GLY A 8 14.38 -0.68 -14.55
CA GLY A 8 13.16 -1.15 -15.22
C GLY A 8 12.23 -1.91 -14.26
N LEU A 9 12.80 -2.77 -13.40
CA LEU A 9 12.04 -3.48 -12.38
C LEU A 9 11.38 -2.52 -11.39
N LEU A 10 12.10 -1.50 -10.91
CA LEU A 10 11.55 -0.49 -10.01
C LEU A 10 10.41 0.30 -10.64
N VAL A 11 10.54 0.71 -11.92
CA VAL A 11 9.47 1.39 -12.65
C VAL A 11 8.25 0.48 -12.77
N PHE A 12 8.44 -0.79 -13.15
CA PHE A 12 7.36 -1.76 -13.27
C PHE A 12 6.63 -1.99 -11.94
N VAL A 13 7.38 -2.21 -10.86
CA VAL A 13 6.82 -2.38 -9.50
C VAL A 13 6.05 -1.12 -9.08
N GLY A 14 6.56 0.07 -9.38
CA GLY A 14 5.88 1.31 -9.06
C GLY A 14 4.56 1.49 -9.81
N PHE A 15 4.51 1.17 -11.11
CA PHE A 15 3.25 1.13 -11.86
C PHE A 15 2.27 0.09 -11.31
N TYR A 16 2.76 -1.10 -10.96
CA TYR A 16 1.94 -2.15 -10.35
C TYR A 16 1.29 -1.67 -9.04
N LEU A 17 2.03 -1.01 -8.15
CA LEU A 17 1.51 -0.46 -6.89
C LEU A 17 0.43 0.60 -7.14
N ILE A 18 0.63 1.49 -8.12
CA ILE A 18 -0.36 2.52 -8.48
C ILE A 18 -1.63 1.86 -9.02
N ILE A 19 -1.51 0.92 -9.96
CA ILE A 19 -2.67 0.23 -10.54
C ILE A 19 -3.41 -0.57 -9.47
N LYS A 20 -2.71 -1.28 -8.59
CA LYS A 20 -3.29 -2.00 -7.46
C LYS A 20 -4.11 -1.05 -6.58
N CYS A 21 -3.54 0.09 -6.19
CA CYS A 21 -4.23 1.10 -5.37
C CYS A 21 -5.50 1.63 -6.06
N LEU A 22 -5.43 1.91 -7.37
CA LEU A 22 -6.59 2.35 -8.15
C LEU A 22 -7.67 1.26 -8.25
N LEU A 23 -7.28 0.00 -8.42
CA LEU A 23 -8.21 -1.13 -8.50
C LEU A 23 -8.88 -1.41 -7.15
N SER A 24 -8.13 -1.38 -6.05
CA SER A 24 -8.69 -1.46 -4.69
C SER A 24 -9.73 -0.37 -4.49
N ARG A 25 -9.41 0.88 -4.84
CA ARG A 25 -10.34 2.03 -4.70
C ARG A 25 -11.56 1.95 -5.62
N LYS A 26 -11.47 1.29 -6.78
CA LYS A 26 -12.59 1.21 -7.74
C LYS A 26 -13.52 0.01 -7.47
N LYS A 27 -12.98 -1.10 -6.99
CA LYS A 27 -13.71 -2.37 -6.82
C LYS A 27 -13.96 -2.73 -5.35
N GLY A 28 -13.25 -2.10 -4.42
CA GLY A 28 -13.45 -2.30 -3.00
C GLY A 28 -14.76 -1.68 -2.52
N ILE A 29 -15.32 -2.30 -1.50
CA ILE A 29 -16.49 -1.79 -0.79
C ILE A 29 -15.97 -0.84 0.28
N HIS A 30 -16.43 0.40 0.20
CA HIS A 30 -16.13 1.45 1.15
C HIS A 30 -17.06 1.31 2.34
N MET A 31 -16.49 1.09 3.53
CA MET A 31 -17.27 0.90 4.74
C MET A 31 -16.51 1.43 5.94
N ASP A 32 -17.26 1.79 6.98
CA ASP A 32 -16.67 2.23 8.24
C ASP A 32 -16.31 0.99 9.07
N ALA A 33 -15.09 0.96 9.60
CA ALA A 33 -14.58 -0.12 10.43
C ALA A 33 -13.94 0.45 11.68
N GLN A 34 -14.11 -0.24 12.81
CA GLN A 34 -13.50 0.16 14.06
C GLN A 34 -12.05 -0.32 14.12
N LEU A 35 -11.11 0.57 14.43
CA LEU A 35 -9.75 0.17 14.75
C LEU A 35 -9.75 -0.52 16.13
N VAL A 36 -9.43 -1.81 16.19
CA VAL A 36 -9.50 -2.60 17.44
C VAL A 36 -8.14 -2.90 18.06
N GLY A 37 -7.05 -2.58 17.36
CA GLY A 37 -5.70 -2.75 17.87
C GLY A 37 -4.68 -2.92 16.75
N PHE A 38 -3.54 -3.51 17.09
CA PHE A 38 -2.47 -3.81 16.14
C PHE A 38 -2.04 -5.27 16.33
N SER A 39 -1.89 -5.99 15.23
CA SER A 39 -1.28 -7.32 15.20
C SER A 39 0.22 -7.17 14.95
N GLU A 40 1.03 -7.90 15.70
CA GLU A 40 2.48 -7.94 15.50
C GLU A 40 2.88 -9.21 14.77
N GLU A 41 3.48 -9.06 13.59
CA GLU A 41 4.07 -10.13 12.82
C GLU A 41 5.54 -9.83 12.57
N ARG A 42 6.43 -10.67 13.13
CA ARG A 42 7.89 -10.58 12.93
C ARG A 42 8.48 -9.19 13.23
N GLY A 43 8.01 -8.56 14.30
CA GLY A 43 8.44 -7.22 14.72
C GLY A 43 7.85 -6.07 13.88
N THR A 44 6.90 -6.37 12.99
CA THR A 44 6.16 -5.38 12.20
C THR A 44 4.71 -5.34 12.67
N GLN A 45 4.17 -4.16 12.93
CA GLN A 45 2.82 -3.98 13.44
C GLN A 45 1.85 -3.59 12.32
N TYR A 46 0.68 -4.22 12.32
CA TYR A 46 -0.39 -4.02 11.34
C TYR A 46 -1.68 -3.63 12.07
N PRO A 47 -2.35 -2.54 11.69
CA PRO A 47 -3.61 -2.15 12.31
C PRO A 47 -4.69 -3.20 12.06
N LEU A 48 -5.51 -3.50 13.05
CA LEU A 48 -6.63 -4.44 12.96
C LEU A 48 -7.95 -3.67 12.93
N PHE A 49 -8.78 -3.97 11.93
CA PHE A 49 -10.07 -3.33 11.72
C PHE A 49 -11.19 -4.35 11.89
N ARG A 50 -12.17 -3.98 12.71
CA ARG A 50 -13.40 -4.74 12.93
C ARG A 50 -14.57 -4.09 12.23
N PHE A 51 -15.31 -4.86 11.44
CA PHE A 51 -16.47 -4.36 10.70
C PHE A 51 -17.46 -5.49 10.43
N SER A 52 -18.71 -5.14 10.11
CA SER A 52 -19.73 -6.11 9.73
C SER A 52 -19.92 -6.14 8.21
N TYR A 53 -19.88 -7.33 7.63
CA TYR A 53 -20.13 -7.56 6.21
C TYR A 53 -21.07 -8.77 6.06
N GLU A 54 -22.17 -8.60 5.32
CA GLU A 54 -23.19 -9.65 5.11
C GLU A 54 -23.77 -10.27 6.40
N GLY A 55 -23.76 -9.52 7.51
CA GLY A 55 -24.25 -9.99 8.81
C GLY A 55 -23.21 -10.75 9.64
N GLU A 56 -21.99 -10.95 9.13
CA GLU A 56 -20.86 -11.49 9.87
C GLU A 56 -19.96 -10.36 10.38
N GLU A 57 -19.46 -10.48 11.60
CA GLU A 57 -18.46 -9.56 12.16
C GLU A 57 -17.06 -10.08 11.83
N LEU A 58 -16.30 -9.31 11.04
CA LEU A 58 -14.97 -9.65 10.58
C LEU A 58 -13.93 -8.76 11.28
N THR A 59 -12.77 -9.33 11.60
CA THR A 59 -11.58 -8.58 12.03
C THR A 59 -10.44 -8.88 11.08
N ILE A 60 -9.98 -7.87 10.33
CA ILE A 60 -8.97 -8.01 9.27
C ILE A 60 -7.86 -6.98 9.46
N SER A 61 -6.62 -7.36 9.15
CA SER A 61 -5.47 -6.46 9.21
C SER A 61 -5.41 -5.49 8.04
N GLY A 62 -4.81 -4.32 8.28
CA GLY A 62 -4.49 -3.36 7.25
C GLY A 62 -3.43 -3.90 6.29
N GLY A 63 -3.51 -3.53 5.02
CA GLY A 63 -2.54 -3.93 3.99
C GLY A 63 -1.15 -3.31 4.13
N VAL A 64 -1.00 -2.29 4.98
CA VAL A 64 0.24 -1.55 5.18
C VAL A 64 0.61 -1.57 6.67
N PRO A 65 1.87 -1.84 7.00
CA PRO A 65 2.33 -1.77 8.39
C PRO A 65 2.26 -0.33 8.90
N ALA A 66 1.93 -0.18 10.17
CA ALA A 66 1.84 1.12 10.83
C ALA A 66 2.42 1.05 12.24
N ASP A 67 3.15 2.09 12.61
CA ASP A 67 3.61 2.32 13.98
C ASP A 67 2.43 2.84 14.81
N PRO A 68 1.99 2.13 15.86
CA PRO A 68 0.88 2.56 16.72
C PRO A 68 1.09 3.93 17.33
N ALA A 69 2.34 4.32 17.61
CA ALA A 69 2.65 5.62 18.19
C ALA A 69 2.50 6.78 17.20
N LYS A 70 2.50 6.49 15.89
CA LYS A 70 2.39 7.48 14.80
C LYS A 70 1.13 7.29 13.97
N PHE A 71 0.29 6.33 14.32
CA PHE A 71 -0.93 6.08 13.60
C PHE A 71 -1.90 7.22 13.87
N LYS A 72 -2.55 7.70 12.80
CA LYS A 72 -3.40 8.90 12.86
C LYS A 72 -4.67 8.67 13.71
N HIS A 73 -5.09 7.42 13.84
CA HIS A 73 -6.34 7.05 14.49
C HIS A 73 -6.09 6.31 15.80
N GLU A 74 -6.97 6.53 16.77
CA GLU A 74 -6.89 5.86 18.07
C GLU A 74 -7.65 4.53 18.06
N VAL A 75 -7.24 3.58 18.91
CA VAL A 75 -7.98 2.33 19.08
C VAL A 75 -9.36 2.63 19.65
N GLY A 76 -10.40 2.12 19.00
CA GLY A 76 -11.80 2.40 19.27
C GLY A 76 -12.43 3.39 18.29
N GLU A 77 -11.63 4.12 17.52
CA GLU A 77 -12.12 5.06 16.50
C GLU A 77 -12.69 4.32 15.27
N SER A 78 -13.72 4.90 14.67
CA SER A 78 -14.27 4.45 13.40
C SER A 78 -13.47 5.06 12.25
N VAL A 79 -12.86 4.20 11.43
CA VAL A 79 -12.02 4.57 10.29
C VAL A 79 -12.67 4.02 9.03
N ARG A 80 -12.73 4.83 7.98
CA ARG A 80 -13.23 4.35 6.70
C ARG A 80 -12.18 3.47 6.01
N ILE A 81 -12.58 2.26 5.66
CA ILE A 81 -11.76 1.27 4.98
C ILE A 81 -12.33 0.90 3.62
N ILE A 82 -11.49 0.29 2.81
CA ILE A 82 -11.80 -0.28 1.52
C ILE A 82 -11.59 -1.80 1.66
N PHE A 83 -12.69 -2.53 1.77
CA PHE A 83 -12.69 -3.99 1.86
C PHE A 83 -12.91 -4.62 0.49
N ASN A 84 -12.09 -5.60 0.12
CA ASN A 84 -12.27 -6.36 -1.11
C ASN A 84 -12.81 -7.76 -0.78
N PRO A 85 -14.08 -8.07 -1.09
CA PRO A 85 -14.68 -9.38 -0.79
C PRO A 85 -13.93 -10.55 -1.44
N SER A 86 -13.34 -10.32 -2.62
CA SER A 86 -12.55 -11.30 -3.36
C SER A 86 -11.16 -11.54 -2.77
N ASN A 87 -10.68 -10.65 -1.87
CA ASN A 87 -9.40 -10.78 -1.19
C ASN A 87 -9.54 -10.35 0.28
N ARG A 88 -10.04 -11.27 1.12
CA ARG A 88 -10.28 -11.05 2.55
C ARG A 88 -9.03 -11.07 3.44
N LYS A 89 -7.83 -11.03 2.86
CA LYS A 89 -6.59 -11.08 3.65
C LYS A 89 -6.28 -9.76 4.34
N PHE A 90 -6.59 -8.64 3.67
CA PHE A 90 -6.23 -7.31 4.13
C PHE A 90 -7.30 -6.29 3.75
N VAL A 91 -7.33 -5.18 4.49
CA VAL A 91 -8.14 -3.99 4.16
C VAL A 91 -7.24 -2.79 3.89
N ASP A 92 -7.62 -1.95 2.93
CA ASP A 92 -6.95 -0.68 2.70
C ASP A 92 -7.67 0.43 3.48
N ILE A 93 -6.93 1.42 3.99
CA ILE A 93 -7.55 2.58 4.66
C ILE A 93 -7.91 3.61 3.60
N GLU A 94 -9.14 4.09 3.60
CA GLU A 94 -9.57 5.11 2.64
C GLU A 94 -8.82 6.41 2.88
N GLY A 95 -8.30 7.00 1.80
CA GLY A 95 -7.47 8.21 1.89
C GLY A 95 -6.00 7.94 2.23
N SER A 96 -5.61 6.71 2.58
CA SER A 96 -4.19 6.35 2.70
C SER A 96 -3.53 6.39 1.33
N ALA A 97 -2.53 7.27 1.19
CA ALA A 97 -1.74 7.41 -0.03
C ALA A 97 -0.41 6.65 0.05
N THR A 98 -0.16 5.88 1.11
CA THR A 98 1.16 5.29 1.39
C THR A 98 1.64 4.36 0.28
N GLU A 99 0.82 3.40 -0.17
CA GLU A 99 1.17 2.54 -1.32
C GLU A 99 1.33 3.33 -2.63
N TYR A 100 0.54 4.39 -2.81
CA TYR A 100 0.61 5.26 -3.98
C TYR A 100 1.93 6.07 -3.99
N LEU A 101 2.34 6.59 -2.84
CA LEU A 101 3.61 7.30 -2.64
C LEU A 101 4.81 6.35 -2.83
N TYR A 102 4.73 5.12 -2.33
CA TYR A 102 5.74 4.09 -2.64
C TYR A 102 5.80 3.82 -4.15
N GLY A 103 4.65 3.72 -4.82
CA GLY A 103 4.58 3.57 -6.27
C GLY A 103 5.31 4.71 -7.01
N ILE A 104 5.04 5.97 -6.65
CA ILE A 104 5.71 7.14 -7.22
C ILE A 104 7.22 7.09 -6.95
N GLY A 105 7.62 6.83 -5.69
CA GLY A 105 9.03 6.75 -5.30
C GLY A 105 9.79 5.68 -6.07
N SER A 106 9.18 4.50 -6.28
CA SER A 106 9.77 3.43 -7.10
C SER A 106 9.93 3.84 -8.56
N ILE A 107 8.95 4.53 -9.16
CA ILE A 107 9.07 5.01 -10.55
C ILE A 107 10.20 6.03 -10.68
N ILE A 108 10.25 7.03 -9.81
CA ILE A 108 11.28 8.07 -9.84
C ILE A 108 12.67 7.45 -9.63
N GLY A 109 12.82 6.59 -8.62
CA GLY A 109 14.08 5.90 -8.34
C GLY A 109 14.55 5.04 -9.51
N GLY A 110 13.63 4.27 -10.12
CA GLY A 110 13.92 3.45 -11.27
C GLY A 110 14.33 4.27 -12.50
N ALA A 111 13.62 5.36 -12.78
CA ALA A 111 13.94 6.29 -13.87
C ALA A 111 15.32 6.93 -13.69
N VAL A 112 15.66 7.38 -12.47
CA VAL A 112 16.98 7.96 -12.17
C VAL A 112 18.11 6.95 -12.41
N LEU A 113 17.95 5.69 -12.00
CA LEU A 113 18.95 4.65 -12.25
C LEU A 113 19.14 4.38 -13.75
N ILE A 114 18.05 4.39 -14.52
CA ILE A 114 18.09 4.24 -15.98
C ILE A 114 18.83 5.43 -16.61
N VAL A 115 18.48 6.66 -16.24
CA VAL A 115 19.11 7.88 -16.76
C VAL A 115 20.60 7.91 -16.45
N ILE A 116 21.02 7.66 -15.20
CA ILE A 116 22.43 7.60 -14.80
C ILE A 116 23.20 6.59 -15.64
N GLN A 117 22.62 5.41 -15.88
CA GLN A 117 23.26 4.37 -16.67
C GLN A 117 23.38 4.76 -18.16
N LEU A 118 22.37 5.43 -18.71
CA LEU A 118 22.39 5.91 -20.09
C LEU A 118 23.38 7.07 -20.29
N MET A 119 23.52 7.98 -19.32
CA MET A 119 24.56 9.02 -19.30
C MET A 119 25.97 8.39 -19.25
N LYS A 120 26.17 7.39 -18.39
CA LYS A 120 27.45 6.64 -18.33
C LYS A 120 27.79 5.93 -19.64
N MET A 121 26.78 5.55 -20.43
CA MET A 121 26.96 4.92 -21.73
C MET A 121 27.12 5.93 -22.87
N GLY A 122 27.05 7.24 -22.61
CA GLY A 122 27.15 8.28 -23.63
C GLY A 122 25.95 8.35 -24.59
N VAL A 123 24.82 7.75 -24.21
CA VAL A 123 23.60 7.69 -25.04
C VAL A 123 22.79 8.98 -24.94
N ILE A 124 22.87 9.67 -23.81
CA ILE A 124 22.22 10.95 -23.54
C ILE A 124 23.19 11.84 -22.76
N GLY A 125 23.23 13.12 -23.12
CA GLY A 125 24.12 14.15 -22.56
C GLY A 125 23.47 14.92 -21.44
#